data_AF-A0A960Q8U1-F1
#
_entry.id   AF-A0A960Q8U1-F1
#
_cell.length_a   1.000
_cell.length_b   1.000
_cell.length_c   1.000
_cell.angle_alpha   90.00
_cell.angle_beta   90.00
_cell.angle_gamma   90.00
#
_symmetry.space_group_name_H-M   'P 1'
#
loop_
_entity.id
_entity.type
_entity.pdbx_description
1 polymer ?
#
loop_
_entity_poly.entity_id
_entity_poly.type
_entity_poly.pdbx_seq_one_letter_code
_entity_poly.pdbx_strand_id
1 'polypeptide(L)'
;MSWFVPARGPGLVLLTVLAVAGAVPVAAAPRCPPRDNDALTPWRQVTWKDFRGKVGSRLGPEAAHIATDLKLDDIEAEVTQEGEDAWVARPQRICLYAAMNKLHSAARPGSDTDYALRHEQLHFDLTELTARRLHPELMGLEGRGDNAQRAEADLRRRVYEARAAGLKALEALQQEYDGSTAHGTTWLQQKAWQRKIRRWLDETPAYTP
;
A
#
# COMPACT_ATOMS: atom_id res chain seq x y z
N MET A 1 -18.02 7.53 94.05
CA MET A 1 -16.75 6.85 93.72
C MET A 1 -16.58 6.92 92.21
N SER A 2 -15.52 7.61 91.79
CA SER A 2 -15.16 7.85 90.38
C SER A 2 -14.68 6.57 89.72
N TRP A 3 -15.12 6.29 88.48
CA TRP A 3 -14.29 5.61 87.47
C TRP A 3 -14.62 6.14 86.06
N PHE A 4 -13.57 6.60 85.42
CA PHE A 4 -13.37 6.94 84.00
C PHE A 4 -13.78 5.81 83.04
N VAL A 5 -14.16 6.14 81.80
CA VAL A 5 -13.67 5.54 80.52
C VAL A 5 -14.18 6.39 79.32
N PRO A 6 -13.42 6.49 78.20
CA PRO A 6 -13.37 7.64 77.31
C PRO A 6 -14.06 7.47 75.95
N ALA A 7 -14.02 8.58 75.18
CA ALA A 7 -14.61 8.82 73.87
C ALA A 7 -14.15 7.84 72.77
N ARG A 8 -15.11 7.42 71.92
CA ARG A 8 -14.88 6.78 70.63
C ARG A 8 -14.89 7.84 69.53
N GLY A 9 -13.73 8.13 68.94
CA GLY A 9 -13.64 8.81 67.65
C GLY A 9 -14.03 7.86 66.50
N PRO A 10 -14.60 8.37 65.40
CA PRO A 10 -14.90 7.53 64.24
C PRO A 10 -13.60 7.13 63.54
N GLY A 11 -13.39 5.83 63.37
CA GLY A 11 -12.27 5.28 62.63
C GLY A 11 -12.40 5.64 61.14
N LEU A 12 -11.36 6.31 60.62
CA LEU A 12 -11.19 6.54 59.20
C LEU A 12 -10.72 5.21 58.56
N VAL A 13 -11.62 4.49 57.91
CA VAL A 13 -11.25 3.36 57.05
C VAL A 13 -10.74 3.93 55.74
N LEU A 14 -9.42 3.95 55.56
CA LEU A 14 -8.80 4.33 54.30
C LEU A 14 -8.97 3.18 53.30
N LEU A 15 -9.98 3.27 52.44
CA LEU A 15 -10.15 2.36 51.31
C LEU A 15 -9.23 2.83 50.17
N THR A 16 -8.05 2.22 50.07
CA THR A 16 -7.17 2.40 48.92
C THR A 16 -7.77 1.66 47.72
N VAL A 17 -8.54 2.36 46.89
CA VAL A 17 -8.91 1.86 45.57
C VAL A 17 -7.69 2.03 44.66
N LEU A 18 -6.92 0.96 44.48
CA LEU A 18 -5.97 0.87 43.38
C LEU A 18 -6.77 0.78 42.08
N ALA A 19 -6.92 1.91 41.39
CA ALA A 19 -7.33 1.91 40.00
C ALA A 19 -6.20 1.32 39.16
N VAL A 20 -6.27 0.02 38.88
CA VAL A 20 -5.46 -0.60 37.84
C VAL A 20 -6.07 -0.14 36.52
N ALA A 21 -5.56 0.98 35.99
CA ALA A 21 -5.80 1.40 34.62
C ALA A 21 -5.03 0.42 33.70
N GLY A 22 -5.55 -0.78 33.55
CA GLY A 22 -5.15 -1.69 32.49
C GLY A 22 -5.70 -1.13 31.20
N ALA A 23 -4.88 -0.35 30.48
CA ALA A 23 -5.14 -0.11 29.07
C ALA A 23 -5.16 -1.49 28.40
N VAL A 24 -6.36 -1.97 28.07
CA VAL A 24 -6.51 -3.12 27.19
C VAL A 24 -5.77 -2.72 25.92
N PRO A 25 -4.72 -3.45 25.50
CA PRO A 25 -4.12 -3.16 24.21
C PRO A 25 -5.21 -3.38 23.19
N VAL A 26 -5.70 -2.30 22.59
CA VAL A 26 -6.50 -2.37 21.38
C VAL A 26 -5.57 -3.06 20.39
N ALA A 27 -5.82 -4.35 20.14
CA ALA A 27 -5.11 -5.07 19.10
C ALA A 27 -5.31 -4.25 17.82
N ALA A 28 -4.22 -3.69 17.29
CA ALA A 28 -4.27 -2.98 16.02
C ALA A 28 -4.90 -3.95 15.01
N ALA A 29 -6.03 -3.56 14.43
CA ALA A 29 -6.65 -4.32 13.36
C ALA A 29 -5.57 -4.66 12.31
N PRO A 30 -5.59 -5.85 11.70
CA PRO A 30 -4.57 -6.23 10.73
C PRO A 30 -4.58 -5.26 9.54
N ARG A 31 -3.58 -4.40 9.56
CA ARG A 31 -2.98 -3.58 8.50
C ARG A 31 -3.04 -4.30 7.16
N CYS A 32 -3.64 -3.68 6.12
CA CYS A 32 -3.99 -4.28 4.82
C CYS A 32 -2.84 -5.16 4.26
N PRO A 33 -2.81 -6.48 4.51
CA PRO A 33 -1.68 -7.28 4.09
C PRO A 33 -1.75 -7.46 2.57
N PRO A 34 -0.71 -7.08 1.81
CA PRO A 34 -0.68 -7.32 0.39
C PRO A 34 -0.91 -8.81 0.07
N ARG A 35 -1.67 -9.11 -0.99
CA ARG A 35 -1.91 -10.51 -1.38
C ARG A 35 -0.62 -11.17 -1.86
N ASP A 36 -0.22 -12.24 -1.19
CA ASP A 36 0.83 -13.18 -1.64
C ASP A 36 0.22 -14.59 -1.76
N ASN A 37 0.13 -15.11 -2.97
CA ASN A 37 -0.49 -16.40 -3.26
C ASN A 37 0.11 -17.02 -4.52
N ASP A 38 -0.46 -18.11 -5.02
CA ASP A 38 0.07 -18.79 -6.21
C ASP A 38 0.06 -17.92 -7.48
N ALA A 39 -0.69 -16.83 -7.57
CA ALA A 39 -0.68 -15.94 -8.73
C ALA A 39 0.10 -14.64 -8.47
N LEU A 40 -0.03 -14.06 -7.28
CA LEU A 40 0.47 -12.72 -6.95
C LEU A 40 1.58 -12.78 -5.91
N THR A 41 2.49 -11.84 -5.97
CA THR A 41 3.44 -11.57 -4.88
C THR A 41 3.56 -10.07 -4.68
N PRO A 42 3.66 -9.58 -3.43
CA PRO A 42 3.80 -8.16 -3.15
C PRO A 42 5.21 -7.66 -3.46
N TRP A 43 5.42 -6.35 -3.35
CA TRP A 43 6.75 -5.78 -3.57
C TRP A 43 7.80 -6.40 -2.65
N ARG A 44 8.79 -7.02 -3.28
CA ARG A 44 9.99 -7.61 -2.68
C ARG A 44 11.04 -7.82 -3.77
N GLN A 45 12.21 -8.29 -3.38
CA GLN A 45 13.17 -8.80 -4.34
C GLN A 45 12.61 -10.03 -5.07
N VAL A 46 12.51 -9.94 -6.40
CA VAL A 46 12.04 -11.04 -7.25
C VAL A 46 13.18 -11.99 -7.61
N THR A 47 12.81 -13.23 -7.92
CA THR A 47 13.73 -14.26 -8.43
C THR A 47 13.14 -14.87 -9.69
N TRP A 48 13.95 -15.57 -10.49
CA TRP A 48 13.43 -16.26 -11.68
C TRP A 48 12.33 -17.29 -11.37
N LYS A 49 12.23 -17.78 -10.13
CA LYS A 49 11.11 -18.64 -9.68
C LYS A 49 9.74 -17.94 -9.71
N ASP A 50 9.74 -16.61 -9.71
CA ASP A 50 8.52 -15.79 -9.78
C ASP A 50 8.00 -15.65 -11.22
N PHE A 51 8.82 -15.91 -12.24
CA PHE A 51 8.48 -15.76 -13.66
C PHE A 51 7.93 -17.07 -14.23
N ARG A 52 6.69 -17.41 -13.86
CA ARG A 52 6.03 -18.68 -14.21
C ARG A 52 5.06 -18.59 -15.39
N GLY A 53 4.99 -17.43 -16.03
CA GLY A 53 4.20 -17.22 -17.22
C GLY A 53 4.74 -17.96 -18.43
N LYS A 54 3.85 -18.25 -19.38
CA LYS A 54 4.24 -18.85 -20.66
C LYS A 54 4.93 -17.79 -21.52
N VAL A 55 6.09 -18.13 -22.06
CA VAL A 55 6.78 -17.38 -23.11
C VAL A 55 5.88 -17.40 -24.35
N GLY A 56 5.04 -16.37 -24.51
CA GLY A 56 4.18 -16.22 -25.68
C GLY A 56 4.88 -15.50 -26.83
N SER A 57 4.26 -15.50 -28.00
CA SER A 57 4.68 -14.72 -29.19
C SER A 57 4.59 -13.18 -29.03
N ARG A 58 4.28 -12.70 -27.82
CA ARG A 58 4.13 -11.27 -27.47
C ARG A 58 5.33 -10.65 -26.76
N LEU A 59 6.36 -11.42 -26.41
CA LEU A 59 7.61 -10.82 -25.96
C LEU A 59 8.19 -10.04 -27.15
N GLY A 60 8.34 -8.72 -27.00
CA GLY A 60 9.09 -7.86 -27.92
C GLY A 60 10.59 -8.22 -27.94
N PRO A 61 11.53 -7.33 -28.29
CA PRO A 61 12.96 -7.66 -28.29
C PRO A 61 13.55 -7.98 -26.89
N GLU A 62 12.75 -7.88 -25.84
CA GLU A 62 13.16 -7.97 -24.43
C GLU A 62 13.54 -9.40 -24.00
N ALA A 63 14.45 -9.48 -23.04
CA ALA A 63 14.91 -10.72 -22.44
C ALA A 63 13.83 -11.37 -21.56
N ALA A 64 13.14 -10.55 -20.77
CA ALA A 64 12.04 -10.95 -19.90
C ALA A 64 10.95 -9.88 -19.91
N HIS A 65 9.84 -10.19 -19.27
CA HIS A 65 8.76 -9.25 -19.00
C HIS A 65 8.18 -9.55 -17.62
N ILE A 66 8.06 -8.50 -16.81
CA ILE A 66 7.39 -8.52 -15.52
C ILE A 66 6.00 -7.86 -15.60
N ALA A 67 4.96 -8.61 -15.22
CA ALA A 67 3.61 -8.11 -15.15
C ALA A 67 3.34 -7.52 -13.76
N THR A 68 3.39 -6.20 -13.62
CA THR A 68 3.10 -5.50 -12.35
C THR A 68 1.82 -4.68 -12.43
N ASP A 69 1.19 -4.41 -11.28
CA ASP A 69 -0.06 -3.66 -11.17
C ASP A 69 -0.17 -3.01 -9.78
N LEU A 70 -1.01 -1.97 -9.67
CA LEU A 70 -1.35 -1.30 -8.42
C LEU A 70 -2.62 -1.93 -7.83
N LYS A 71 -2.55 -3.00 -7.05
CA LYS A 71 -3.76 -3.64 -6.51
C LYS A 71 -4.49 -2.73 -5.53
N LEU A 72 -5.82 -2.70 -5.67
CA LEU A 72 -6.74 -1.98 -4.79
C LEU A 72 -7.75 -2.99 -4.27
N ASP A 73 -7.74 -3.18 -2.95
CA ASP A 73 -8.59 -4.13 -2.26
C ASP A 73 -9.68 -3.39 -1.46
N ASP A 74 -9.56 -3.29 -0.14
CA ASP A 74 -10.59 -2.64 0.69
C ASP A 74 -10.49 -1.11 0.66
N ILE A 75 -11.65 -0.47 0.70
CA ILE A 75 -11.82 0.96 0.98
C ILE A 75 -12.80 1.05 2.15
N GLU A 76 -12.32 1.57 3.27
CA GLU A 76 -13.16 1.93 4.41
C GLU A 76 -13.30 3.44 4.46
N ALA A 77 -14.53 3.90 4.62
CA ALA A 77 -14.86 5.30 4.67
C ALA A 77 -15.72 5.60 5.90
N GLU A 78 -15.44 6.73 6.53
CA GLU A 78 -16.36 7.35 7.47
C GLU A 78 -17.31 8.25 6.67
N VAL A 79 -18.62 8.10 6.91
CA VAL A 79 -19.65 8.89 6.22
C VAL A 79 -20.37 9.74 7.25
N THR A 80 -20.35 11.05 7.04
CA THR A 80 -20.91 12.04 7.96
C THR A 80 -21.94 12.91 7.26
N GLN A 81 -22.99 13.29 7.98
CA GLN A 81 -23.97 14.26 7.51
C GLN A 81 -23.50 15.66 7.92
N GLU A 82 -23.31 16.54 6.94
CA GLU A 82 -22.86 17.94 7.12
C GLU A 82 -23.98 18.97 6.80
N GLY A 83 -25.19 18.49 6.52
CA GLY A 83 -26.38 19.29 6.25
C GLY A 83 -27.61 18.41 5.98
N GLU A 84 -28.80 19.02 5.83
CA GLU A 84 -30.07 18.29 5.67
C GLU A 84 -29.98 17.21 4.57
N ASP A 85 -29.43 17.58 3.40
CA ASP A 85 -29.17 16.67 2.27
C ASP A 85 -27.69 16.71 1.82
N ALA A 86 -26.77 16.86 2.77
CA ALA A 86 -25.33 16.93 2.46
C ALA A 86 -24.58 15.88 3.26
N TRP A 87 -24.08 14.86 2.55
CA TRP A 87 -23.28 13.78 3.13
C TRP A 87 -21.88 13.78 2.53
N VAL A 88 -20.88 13.56 3.38
CA VAL A 88 -19.46 13.50 3.01
C VAL A 88 -18.85 12.19 3.49
N ALA A 89 -18.23 11.46 2.56
CA ALA A 89 -17.47 10.25 2.82
C ALA A 89 -15.97 10.55 2.77
N ARG A 90 -15.24 10.21 3.84
CA ARG A 90 -13.78 10.38 3.96
C ARG A 90 -13.12 9.03 4.16
N PRO A 91 -12.05 8.70 3.43
CA PRO A 91 -11.36 7.43 3.58
C PRO A 91 -10.68 7.35 4.95
N GLN A 92 -10.94 6.26 5.66
CA GLN A 92 -10.23 5.89 6.88
C GLN A 92 -9.14 4.87 6.58
N ARG A 93 -9.33 4.05 5.55
CA ARG A 93 -8.36 3.05 5.10
C ARG A 93 -8.53 2.78 3.61
N ILE A 94 -7.42 2.76 2.87
CA ILE A 94 -7.38 2.34 1.46
C ILE A 94 -6.25 1.31 1.28
N CYS A 95 -6.61 0.08 0.96
CA CYS A 95 -5.64 -0.98 0.67
C CYS A 95 -5.15 -0.88 -0.79
N LEU A 96 -4.22 0.02 -1.05
CA LEU A 96 -3.45 0.08 -2.30
C LEU A 96 -2.12 -0.67 -2.09
N TYR A 97 -1.56 -1.36 -3.09
CA TYR A 97 -0.17 -1.88 -3.04
C TYR A 97 0.34 -2.28 -4.43
N ALA A 98 1.66 -2.31 -4.61
CA ALA A 98 2.27 -2.90 -5.79
C ALA A 98 2.28 -4.43 -5.72
N ALA A 99 1.91 -5.09 -6.82
CA ALA A 99 1.97 -6.54 -6.93
C ALA A 99 2.49 -6.99 -8.29
N MET A 100 3.23 -8.10 -8.30
CA MET A 100 3.65 -8.81 -9.51
C MET A 100 2.73 -10.02 -9.73
N ASN A 101 2.25 -10.21 -10.96
CA ASN A 101 1.57 -11.42 -11.40
C ASN A 101 2.59 -12.44 -11.93
N LYS A 102 2.87 -13.45 -11.11
CA LYS A 102 3.83 -14.53 -11.39
C LYS A 102 3.44 -15.36 -12.61
N LEU A 103 2.16 -15.52 -12.88
CA LEU A 103 1.65 -16.31 -14.01
C LEU A 103 1.65 -15.53 -15.33
N HIS A 104 1.84 -14.21 -15.29
CA HIS A 104 1.92 -13.33 -16.46
C HIS A 104 3.32 -12.73 -16.66
N SER A 105 4.26 -13.05 -15.77
CA SER A 105 5.67 -12.66 -15.89
C SER A 105 6.48 -13.83 -16.45
N ALA A 106 7.31 -13.61 -17.46
CA ALA A 106 8.04 -14.67 -18.14
C ALA A 106 9.44 -14.20 -18.59
N ALA A 107 10.39 -15.12 -18.68
CA ALA A 107 11.72 -14.90 -19.23
C ALA A 107 11.93 -15.76 -20.46
N ARG A 108 12.66 -15.26 -21.48
CA ARG A 108 13.03 -16.08 -22.63
C ARG A 108 13.99 -17.19 -22.19
N PRO A 109 13.92 -18.39 -22.79
CA PRO A 109 14.89 -19.45 -22.51
C PRO A 109 16.33 -18.94 -22.72
N GLY A 110 17.19 -19.12 -21.72
CA GLY A 110 18.60 -18.70 -21.75
C GLY A 110 18.88 -17.21 -21.55
N SER A 111 17.87 -16.43 -21.16
CA SER A 111 18.00 -15.00 -20.87
C SER A 111 17.97 -14.66 -19.37
N ASP A 112 17.94 -15.70 -18.53
CA ASP A 112 17.81 -15.68 -17.07
C ASP A 112 19.10 -15.24 -16.36
N THR A 113 19.62 -14.09 -16.74
CA THR A 113 20.81 -13.48 -16.15
C THR A 113 20.46 -12.56 -14.98
N ASP A 114 21.36 -12.39 -14.01
CA ASP A 114 21.16 -11.41 -12.93
C ASP A 114 20.96 -9.98 -13.45
N TYR A 115 21.51 -9.67 -14.62
CA TYR A 115 21.37 -8.36 -15.23
C TYR A 115 19.96 -8.11 -15.77
N ALA A 116 19.39 -9.10 -16.47
CA ALA A 116 17.99 -9.06 -16.89
C ALA A 116 17.04 -9.07 -15.67
N LEU A 117 17.30 -9.88 -14.65
CA LEU A 117 16.46 -9.90 -13.44
C LEU A 117 16.44 -8.54 -12.73
N ARG A 118 17.60 -7.85 -12.67
CA ARG A 118 17.67 -6.48 -12.15
C ARG A 118 16.89 -5.49 -12.99
N HIS A 119 16.77 -5.69 -14.31
CA HIS A 119 15.97 -4.83 -15.16
C HIS A 119 14.48 -4.95 -14.78
N GLU A 120 14.00 -6.19 -14.66
CA GLU A 120 12.63 -6.48 -14.22
C GLU A 120 12.33 -6.01 -12.79
N GLN A 121 13.29 -6.13 -11.87
CA GLN A 121 13.13 -5.61 -10.51
C GLN A 121 12.89 -4.09 -10.51
N LEU A 122 13.57 -3.33 -11.38
CA LEU A 122 13.41 -1.88 -11.45
C LEU A 122 12.02 -1.48 -11.95
N HIS A 123 11.40 -2.25 -12.84
CA HIS A 123 9.97 -2.09 -13.18
C HIS A 123 9.09 -2.28 -11.95
N PHE A 124 9.35 -3.31 -11.13
CA PHE A 124 8.57 -3.51 -9.91
C PHE A 124 8.76 -2.39 -8.88
N ASP A 125 9.99 -1.88 -8.76
CA ASP A 125 10.33 -0.76 -7.88
C ASP A 125 9.61 0.53 -8.30
N LEU A 126 9.42 0.77 -9.61
CA LEU A 126 8.62 1.88 -10.12
C LEU A 126 7.14 1.74 -9.77
N THR A 127 6.60 0.52 -9.81
CA THR A 127 5.21 0.24 -9.39
C THR A 127 5.02 0.50 -7.90
N GLU A 128 5.97 0.06 -7.06
CA GLU A 128 5.96 0.37 -5.62
C GLU A 128 6.06 1.87 -5.35
N LEU A 129 6.99 2.56 -6.03
CA LEU A 129 7.12 4.02 -5.91
C LEU A 129 5.80 4.72 -6.25
N THR A 130 5.10 4.26 -7.29
CA THR A 130 3.81 4.82 -7.70
C THR A 130 2.74 4.55 -6.65
N ALA A 131 2.67 3.35 -6.08
CA ALA A 131 1.76 3.02 -4.98
C ALA A 131 1.98 3.96 -3.78
N ARG A 132 3.24 4.18 -3.37
CA ARG A 132 3.59 5.07 -2.25
C ARG A 132 3.21 6.52 -2.48
N ARG A 133 3.38 7.02 -3.70
CA ARG A 133 3.01 8.40 -4.07
C ARG A 133 1.50 8.59 -4.15
N LEU A 134 0.80 7.61 -4.72
CA LEU A 134 -0.64 7.68 -4.92
C LEU A 134 -1.41 7.54 -3.60
N HIS A 135 -0.96 6.70 -2.67
CA HIS A 135 -1.67 6.44 -1.42
C HIS A 135 -2.11 7.72 -0.63
N PRO A 136 -1.22 8.67 -0.30
CA PRO A 136 -1.63 9.90 0.40
C PRO A 136 -2.61 10.75 -0.42
N GLU A 137 -2.52 10.75 -1.75
CA GLU A 137 -3.49 11.45 -2.60
C GLU A 137 -4.89 10.82 -2.48
N LEU A 138 -4.96 9.49 -2.46
CA LEU A 138 -6.23 8.77 -2.27
C LEU A 138 -6.83 9.02 -0.88
N MET A 139 -6.00 9.05 0.16
CA MET A 139 -6.44 9.37 1.53
C MET A 139 -6.94 10.81 1.69
N GLY A 140 -6.56 11.72 0.78
CA GLY A 140 -7.07 13.09 0.76
C GLY A 140 -8.38 13.29 0.00
N LEU A 141 -8.94 12.24 -0.62
CA LEU A 141 -10.18 12.34 -1.38
C LEU A 141 -11.40 12.44 -0.46
N GLU A 142 -12.43 13.13 -0.95
CA GLU A 142 -13.76 13.13 -0.33
C GLU A 142 -14.80 12.75 -1.39
N GLY A 143 -15.76 11.92 -0.99
CA GLY A 143 -16.99 11.67 -1.73
C GLY A 143 -18.13 12.51 -1.20
N ARG A 144 -19.02 12.98 -2.07
CA ARG A 144 -20.17 13.81 -1.69
C ARG A 144 -21.47 13.28 -2.29
N GLY A 145 -22.57 13.41 -1.55
CA GLY A 145 -23.88 12.95 -2.01
C GLY A 145 -25.04 13.54 -1.21
N ASP A 146 -26.24 13.40 -1.76
CA ASP A 146 -27.51 13.76 -1.09
C ASP A 146 -27.92 12.76 0.01
N ASN A 147 -27.27 11.60 0.05
CA ASN A 147 -27.38 10.60 1.09
C ASN A 147 -26.03 9.89 1.29
N ALA A 148 -25.93 9.12 2.39
CA ALA A 148 -24.72 8.40 2.77
C ALA A 148 -24.20 7.47 1.66
N GLN A 149 -25.10 6.72 1.01
CA GLN A 149 -24.74 5.74 -0.04
C GLN A 149 -24.16 6.43 -1.27
N ARG A 150 -24.70 7.59 -1.67
CA ARG A 150 -24.16 8.38 -2.79
C ARG A 150 -22.81 8.99 -2.45
N ALA A 151 -22.61 9.48 -1.22
CA ALA A 151 -21.32 10.00 -0.80
C ALA A 151 -20.24 8.91 -0.84
N GLU A 152 -20.53 7.71 -0.33
CA GLU A 152 -19.58 6.59 -0.38
C GLU A 152 -19.32 6.14 -1.84
N ALA A 153 -20.36 6.04 -2.67
CA ALA A 153 -20.21 5.68 -4.08
C ALA A 153 -19.37 6.72 -4.85
N ASP A 154 -19.53 8.01 -4.56
CA ASP A 154 -18.73 9.09 -5.13
C ASP A 154 -17.25 8.96 -4.71
N LEU A 155 -16.97 8.68 -3.43
CA LEU A 155 -15.61 8.43 -2.94
C LEU A 155 -14.98 7.24 -3.67
N ARG A 156 -15.68 6.10 -3.73
CA ARG A 156 -15.19 4.90 -4.44
C ARG A 156 -14.88 5.20 -5.90
N ARG A 157 -15.79 5.89 -6.61
CA ARG A 157 -15.58 6.30 -8.01
C ARG A 157 -14.28 7.11 -8.15
N ARG A 158 -14.09 8.14 -7.31
CA ARG A 158 -12.88 8.99 -7.33
C ARG A 158 -11.61 8.20 -7.04
N VAL A 159 -11.65 7.27 -6.09
CA VAL A 159 -10.50 6.38 -5.80
C VAL A 159 -10.15 5.51 -7.01
N TYR A 160 -11.14 4.93 -7.70
CA TYR A 160 -10.89 4.15 -8.91
C TYR A 160 -10.35 5.00 -10.07
N GLU A 161 -10.88 6.22 -10.26
CA GLU A 161 -10.41 7.18 -11.27
C GLU A 161 -8.96 7.60 -11.00
N ALA A 162 -8.62 7.95 -9.76
CA ALA A 162 -7.27 8.32 -9.35
C ALA A 162 -6.29 7.14 -9.49
N ARG A 163 -6.69 5.92 -9.13
CA ARG A 163 -5.90 4.70 -9.41
C ARG A 163 -5.67 4.50 -10.90
N ALA A 164 -6.69 4.67 -11.73
CA ALA A 164 -6.55 4.54 -13.17
C ALA A 164 -5.58 5.59 -13.75
N ALA A 165 -5.61 6.83 -13.24
CA ALA A 165 -4.64 7.85 -13.59
C ALA A 165 -3.21 7.47 -13.14
N GLY A 166 -3.06 6.94 -11.92
CA GLY A 166 -1.78 6.43 -11.41
C GLY A 166 -1.20 5.31 -12.26
N LEU A 167 -2.04 4.39 -12.75
CA LEU A 167 -1.61 3.34 -13.69
C LEU A 167 -1.12 3.91 -15.03
N LYS A 168 -1.77 4.93 -15.57
CA LYS A 168 -1.30 5.60 -16.79
C LYS A 168 0.04 6.31 -16.57
N ALA A 169 0.22 6.94 -15.41
CA ALA A 169 1.49 7.58 -15.05
C ALA A 169 2.61 6.54 -14.87
N LEU A 170 2.33 5.40 -14.24
CA LEU A 170 3.25 4.27 -14.14
C LEU A 170 3.64 3.75 -15.52
N GLU A 171 2.67 3.54 -16.42
CA GLU A 171 2.94 3.08 -17.78
C GLU A 171 3.89 4.02 -18.52
N ALA A 172 3.64 5.34 -18.47
CA ALA A 172 4.54 6.33 -19.07
C ALA A 172 5.95 6.30 -18.46
N LEU A 173 6.06 6.12 -17.14
CA LEU A 173 7.34 6.05 -16.44
C LEU A 173 8.12 4.77 -16.78
N GLN A 174 7.45 3.63 -16.90
CA GLN A 174 8.06 2.37 -17.36
C GLN A 174 8.53 2.49 -18.81
N GLN A 175 7.75 3.13 -19.70
CA GLN A 175 8.16 3.39 -21.09
C GLN A 175 9.39 4.33 -21.16
N GLU A 176 9.48 5.35 -20.32
CA GLU A 176 10.67 6.22 -20.22
C GLU A 176 11.90 5.40 -19.78
N TYR A 177 11.73 4.52 -18.79
CA TYR A 177 12.78 3.64 -18.31
C TYR A 177 13.24 2.65 -19.39
N ASP A 178 12.33 1.99 -20.08
CA ASP A 178 12.66 1.08 -21.19
C ASP A 178 13.37 1.80 -22.32
N GLY A 179 12.83 2.93 -22.77
CA GLY A 179 13.42 3.72 -23.85
C GLY A 179 14.84 4.22 -23.52
N SER A 180 15.05 4.72 -22.31
CA SER A 180 16.35 5.27 -21.88
C SER A 180 17.41 4.21 -21.55
N THR A 181 17.00 2.96 -21.31
CA THR A 181 17.90 1.82 -21.11
C THR A 181 18.04 0.93 -22.34
N ALA A 182 17.34 1.26 -23.43
CA ALA A 182 17.16 0.42 -24.61
C ALA A 182 16.72 -1.00 -24.21
N HIS A 183 15.61 -1.08 -23.48
CA HIS A 183 15.03 -2.31 -22.93
C HIS A 183 16.05 -3.12 -22.12
N GLY A 184 16.79 -2.43 -21.26
CA GLY A 184 17.79 -3.03 -20.40
C GLY A 184 19.10 -3.40 -21.09
N THR A 185 19.36 -3.05 -22.35
CA THR A 185 20.65 -3.38 -23.00
C THR A 185 21.80 -2.42 -22.64
N THR A 186 21.49 -1.25 -22.08
CA THR A 186 22.50 -0.23 -21.73
C THR A 186 22.81 -0.18 -20.23
N TRP A 187 23.90 -0.85 -19.83
CA TRP A 187 24.28 -1.00 -18.41
C TRP A 187 24.43 0.33 -17.66
N LEU A 188 25.07 1.33 -18.28
CA LEU A 188 25.29 2.64 -17.63
C LEU A 188 23.96 3.34 -17.31
N GLN A 189 23.00 3.26 -18.22
CA GLN A 189 21.69 3.89 -18.07
C GLN A 189 20.84 3.16 -17.04
N GLN A 190 20.82 1.82 -17.06
CA GLN A 190 20.13 1.02 -16.04
C GLN A 190 20.69 1.31 -14.65
N LYS A 191 22.01 1.41 -14.50
CA LYS A 191 22.65 1.78 -13.24
C LYS A 191 22.30 3.20 -12.78
N ALA A 192 22.13 4.14 -13.71
CA ALA A 192 21.69 5.49 -13.40
C ALA A 192 20.23 5.51 -12.89
N TRP A 193 19.34 4.77 -13.55
CA TRP A 193 17.96 4.57 -13.10
C TRP A 193 17.87 3.89 -11.76
N GLN A 194 18.67 2.85 -11.52
CA GLN A 194 18.73 2.19 -10.22
C GLN A 194 19.04 3.17 -9.09
N ARG A 195 20.00 4.09 -9.28
CA ARG A 195 20.30 5.13 -8.27
C ARG A 195 19.13 6.11 -8.12
N LYS A 196 18.50 6.50 -9.23
CA LYS A 196 17.34 7.42 -9.25
C LYS A 196 16.16 6.82 -8.48
N ILE A 197 15.78 5.58 -8.79
CA ILE A 197 14.66 4.86 -8.18
C ILE A 197 14.92 4.59 -6.70
N ARG A 198 16.13 4.15 -6.35
CA ARG A 198 16.50 3.95 -4.95
C ARG A 198 16.34 5.24 -4.15
N ARG A 199 16.88 6.36 -4.65
CA ARG A 199 16.70 7.66 -4.00
C ARG A 199 15.22 8.01 -3.83
N TRP A 200 14.40 7.83 -4.87
CA TRP A 200 12.97 8.10 -4.78
C TRP A 200 12.24 7.22 -3.76
N LEU A 201 12.59 5.94 -3.65
CA LEU A 201 12.05 5.04 -2.64
C LEU A 201 12.52 5.39 -1.22
N ASP A 202 13.75 5.87 -1.07
CA ASP A 202 14.28 6.35 0.21
C ASP A 202 13.57 7.67 0.64
N GLU A 203 13.27 8.55 -0.31
CA GLU A 203 12.54 9.81 -0.10
C GLU A 203 11.02 9.62 0.07
N THR A 204 10.48 8.50 -0.41
CA THR A 204 9.05 8.18 -0.34
C THR A 204 8.86 6.99 0.60
N PRO A 205 8.64 7.23 1.91
CA PRO A 205 8.50 6.14 2.87
C PRO A 205 7.32 5.24 2.48
N ALA A 206 7.46 3.94 2.72
CA ALA A 206 6.32 3.05 2.64
C ALA A 206 5.26 3.55 3.63
N TYR A 207 4.02 3.70 3.17
CA TYR A 207 2.91 3.79 4.10
C TYR A 207 2.79 2.43 4.77
N THR A 208 2.52 2.43 6.07
CA THR A 208 2.10 1.19 6.69
C THR A 208 0.66 0.97 6.22
N PRO A 209 0.36 -0.13 5.52
CA PRO A 209 -1.02 -0.50 5.24
C PRO A 209 -1.79 -0.75 6.55
#